data_AF-A0A968VZ51-F1
#
_entry.id   AF-A0A968VZ51-F1
#
_cell.length_a   1.000
_cell.length_b   1.000
_cell.length_c   1.000
_cell.angle_alpha   90.00
_cell.angle_beta   90.00
_cell.angle_gamma   90.00
#
_symmetry.space_group_name_H-M   'P 1'
#
loop_
_entity.id
_entity.type
_entity.pdbx_description
1 polymer ?
#
loop_
_entity_poly.entity_id
_entity_poly.type
_entity_poly.pdbx_seq_one_letter_code
_entity_poly.pdbx_strand_id
1 'polypeptide(L)'
;MKKINMFLSCRKVFTAGLIIISLIGKAQSLSNGAVPYMPYMGAQPNIVHGVSAGMADSLPLVRHVYLVNDTIIGITIDAQSVSRTGLRDYVPQPNDSIVLVGPKIPHRLASVSGINDFYLQQNNKDSLQPAVSVVRYVYRNGYALGWLVGPAYKQYWPVEKMEGIALDTTEITKPGNIVISSVGSTSYKNGLVPSVVFRKSKPHVQARVGPHYEHDFGMRHDIFLVLKEPLAEGEAYHLTFKNKVAYLPALSFTLNTKKLRSEAIHVNLAGYHCSRNQNLDIYQCGWAMAAGWIMPASKTSFCWIQTIGLFLQALFF
;
A
#
# COMPACT_ATOMS: atom_id res chain seq x y z
N MET A 1 39.51 50.12 -71.57
CA MET A 1 40.42 48.98 -71.75
C MET A 1 39.83 47.76 -71.05
N LYS A 2 39.64 46.67 -71.82
CA LYS A 2 39.12 45.36 -71.39
C LYS A 2 40.15 44.63 -70.51
N LYS A 3 39.67 43.86 -69.53
CA LYS A 3 40.05 42.44 -69.40
C LYS A 3 38.94 41.68 -68.67
N ILE A 4 38.31 40.81 -69.46
CA ILE A 4 37.37 39.76 -69.09
C ILE A 4 38.19 38.60 -68.57
N ASN A 5 37.81 38.00 -67.44
CA ASN A 5 38.15 36.60 -67.16
C ASN A 5 36.88 35.82 -66.84
N MET A 6 36.66 34.88 -67.75
CA MET A 6 35.63 33.88 -67.88
C MET A 6 35.99 32.71 -66.97
N PHE A 7 35.08 32.28 -66.10
CA PHE A 7 35.14 30.92 -65.56
C PHE A 7 33.76 30.29 -65.61
N LEU A 8 33.66 29.33 -66.51
CA LEU A 8 32.57 28.39 -66.69
C LEU A 8 32.59 27.33 -65.59
N SER A 9 31.41 26.80 -65.32
CA SER A 9 31.11 25.35 -65.31
C SER A 9 30.53 24.79 -64.02
N CYS A 10 29.52 23.95 -64.26
CA CYS A 10 28.99 22.89 -63.42
C CYS A 10 27.94 23.28 -62.36
N ARG A 11 26.73 23.65 -62.82
CA ARG A 11 25.51 23.43 -62.04
C ARG A 11 25.08 21.98 -62.17
N LYS A 12 25.39 21.16 -61.17
CA LYS A 12 24.69 19.89 -60.93
C LYS A 12 23.29 20.22 -60.41
N VAL A 13 22.27 19.88 -61.20
CA VAL A 13 20.88 19.87 -60.78
C VAL A 13 20.71 18.69 -59.81
N PHE A 14 20.67 18.98 -58.51
CA PHE A 14 20.27 18.02 -57.50
C PHE A 14 18.74 18.08 -57.37
N THR A 15 18.06 17.14 -58.02
CA THR A 15 16.64 16.91 -57.81
C THR A 15 16.47 16.27 -56.43
N ALA A 16 16.22 17.08 -55.41
CA ALA A 16 15.87 16.59 -54.08
C ALA A 16 14.47 15.98 -54.11
N GLY A 17 14.40 14.67 -54.35
CA GLY A 17 13.20 13.88 -54.16
C GLY A 17 12.81 13.89 -52.68
N LEU A 18 11.77 14.66 -52.35
CA LEU A 18 11.18 14.69 -51.02
C LEU A 18 10.41 13.37 -50.80
N ILE A 19 11.07 12.36 -50.26
CA ILE A 19 10.40 11.14 -49.80
C ILE A 19 9.72 11.48 -48.48
N ILE A 20 8.43 11.82 -48.54
CA ILE A 20 7.56 11.88 -47.37
C ILE A 20 7.29 10.44 -46.94
N ILE A 21 8.13 9.90 -46.06
CA ILE A 21 7.82 8.66 -45.34
C ILE A 21 6.75 9.04 -44.31
N SER A 22 5.49 8.80 -44.66
CA SER A 22 4.39 8.81 -43.70
C SER A 22 4.61 7.66 -42.72
N LEU A 23 5.35 7.92 -41.64
CA LEU A 23 5.41 7.07 -40.45
C LEU A 23 4.05 7.18 -39.73
N ILE A 24 3.01 6.60 -40.34
CA ILE A 24 1.80 6.19 -39.64
C ILE A 24 2.16 4.87 -38.93
N GLY A 25 3.09 4.98 -37.97
CA GLY A 25 3.27 3.95 -36.97
C GLY A 25 2.02 3.99 -36.10
N LYS A 26 1.05 3.14 -36.40
CA LYS A 26 0.01 2.79 -35.43
C LYS A 26 0.77 2.33 -34.19
N ALA A 27 0.74 3.14 -33.13
CA ALA A 27 1.13 2.68 -31.80
C ALA A 27 0.16 1.55 -31.44
N GLN A 28 0.51 0.33 -31.84
CA GLN A 28 -0.16 -0.86 -31.37
C GLN A 28 0.10 -0.91 -29.87
N SER A 29 -0.91 -0.49 -29.12
CA SER A 29 -1.02 -0.66 -27.68
C SER A 29 -0.55 -2.07 -27.32
N LEU A 30 0.61 -2.16 -26.68
CA LEU A 30 1.18 -3.36 -26.05
C LEU A 30 0.30 -3.77 -24.85
N SER A 31 -0.97 -4.09 -25.10
CA SER A 31 -1.93 -4.55 -24.08
C SER A 31 -2.23 -6.05 -24.18
N ASN A 32 -1.83 -6.70 -25.27
CA ASN A 32 -1.91 -8.16 -25.42
C ASN A 32 -0.81 -8.84 -24.60
N GLY A 33 -1.03 -8.97 -23.29
CA GLY A 33 -0.10 -9.58 -22.33
C GLY A 33 0.02 -8.85 -21.00
N ALA A 34 -0.57 -7.65 -20.88
CA ALA A 34 -0.65 -6.95 -19.60
C ALA A 34 -1.68 -7.67 -18.71
N VAL A 35 -1.19 -8.53 -17.82
CA VAL A 35 -2.01 -9.06 -16.72
C VAL A 35 -2.43 -7.85 -15.87
N PRO A 36 -3.71 -7.69 -15.54
CA PRO A 36 -4.14 -6.64 -14.61
C PRO A 36 -3.28 -6.70 -13.36
N TYR A 37 -2.56 -5.62 -13.06
CA TYR A 37 -1.81 -5.52 -11.81
C TYR A 37 -2.82 -5.49 -10.67
N MET A 38 -3.11 -6.65 -10.10
CA MET A 38 -3.79 -6.74 -8.82
C MET A 38 -2.69 -6.67 -7.75
N PRO A 39 -2.56 -5.55 -7.02
CA PRO A 39 -1.60 -5.46 -5.94
C PRO A 39 -1.83 -6.64 -5.00
N TYR A 40 -0.79 -7.43 -4.77
CA TYR A 40 -0.88 -8.54 -3.85
C TYR A 40 -1.13 -8.00 -2.43
N MET A 41 -2.38 -8.02 -1.99
CA MET A 41 -2.81 -7.53 -0.67
C MET A 41 -2.55 -8.56 0.45
N GLY A 42 -1.71 -9.57 0.20
CA GLY A 42 -1.42 -10.65 1.15
C GLY A 42 -2.50 -11.74 1.20
N ALA A 43 -3.50 -11.71 0.32
CA ALA A 43 -4.55 -12.71 0.32
C ALA A 43 -4.11 -14.06 -0.27
N GLN A 44 -4.56 -15.15 0.36
CA GLN A 44 -4.22 -16.53 -0.03
C GLN A 44 -5.48 -17.33 -0.37
N PRO A 45 -6.28 -16.93 -1.38
CA PRO A 45 -7.57 -17.57 -1.68
C PRO A 45 -7.46 -19.04 -2.07
N ASN A 46 -6.27 -19.49 -2.51
CA ASN A 46 -6.00 -20.89 -2.84
C ASN A 46 -5.77 -21.78 -1.60
N ILE A 47 -5.60 -21.19 -0.42
CA ILE A 47 -5.28 -21.90 0.83
C ILE A 47 -6.36 -21.65 1.89
N VAL A 48 -6.93 -20.45 1.90
CA VAL A 48 -7.96 -20.03 2.86
C VAL A 48 -9.19 -19.56 2.08
N HIS A 49 -10.32 -20.25 2.27
CA HIS A 49 -11.60 -19.82 1.73
C HIS A 49 -12.17 -18.67 2.56
N GLY A 50 -12.86 -17.73 1.89
CA GLY A 50 -13.44 -16.55 2.52
C GLY A 50 -12.51 -15.34 2.60
N VAL A 51 -11.26 -15.44 2.13
CA VAL A 51 -10.38 -14.27 1.95
C VAL A 51 -10.59 -13.62 0.58
N SER A 52 -10.29 -12.33 0.48
CA SER A 52 -10.39 -11.59 -0.78
C SER A 52 -9.16 -10.70 -1.02
N ALA A 53 -8.74 -10.60 -2.28
CA ALA A 53 -7.73 -9.65 -2.75
C ALA A 53 -8.36 -8.35 -3.31
N GLY A 54 -9.70 -8.25 -3.36
CA GLY A 54 -10.43 -7.12 -3.93
C GLY A 54 -10.32 -5.83 -3.11
N MET A 55 -10.99 -4.75 -3.55
CA MET A 55 -11.03 -3.51 -2.79
C MET A 55 -12.06 -3.62 -1.65
N ALA A 56 -11.73 -3.14 -0.46
CA ALA A 56 -12.68 -3.04 0.67
C ALA A 56 -13.52 -1.77 0.51
N ASP A 57 -14.25 -1.64 -0.60
CA ASP A 57 -15.05 -0.46 -0.96
C ASP A 57 -16.49 -0.52 -0.46
N SER A 58 -16.91 -1.67 0.04
CA SER A 58 -18.28 -1.91 0.53
C SER A 58 -18.26 -2.44 1.96
N LEU A 59 -17.68 -3.62 2.16
CA LEU A 59 -17.53 -4.29 3.46
C LEU A 59 -16.06 -4.55 3.77
N PRO A 60 -15.68 -4.66 5.07
CA PRO A 60 -14.36 -5.12 5.45
C PRO A 60 -14.05 -6.48 4.84
N LEU A 61 -12.84 -6.61 4.32
CA LEU A 61 -12.38 -7.83 3.66
C LEU A 61 -11.32 -8.52 4.51
N VAL A 62 -11.54 -9.80 4.81
CA VAL A 62 -10.49 -10.66 5.35
C VAL A 62 -9.46 -10.86 4.25
N ARG A 63 -8.21 -10.49 4.54
CA ARG A 63 -7.07 -10.68 3.65
C ARG A 63 -6.41 -12.01 3.90
N HIS A 64 -6.10 -12.29 5.16
CA HIS A 64 -5.13 -13.32 5.48
C HIS A 64 -5.52 -14.00 6.78
N VAL A 65 -5.31 -15.31 6.85
CA VAL A 65 -5.32 -16.09 8.08
C VAL A 65 -3.95 -16.73 8.21
N TYR A 66 -3.30 -16.54 9.36
CA TYR A 66 -1.96 -17.04 9.61
C TYR A 66 -1.85 -17.64 11.00
N LEU A 67 -0.87 -18.51 11.15
CA LEU A 67 -0.52 -19.08 12.45
C LEU A 67 0.54 -18.20 13.12
N VAL A 68 0.29 -17.84 14.38
CA VAL A 68 1.31 -17.25 15.24
C VAL A 68 2.04 -18.37 15.99
N ASN A 69 1.27 -19.28 16.59
CA ASN A 69 1.70 -20.57 17.10
C ASN A 69 0.50 -21.54 17.09
N ASP A 70 0.66 -22.77 17.55
CA ASP A 70 -0.40 -23.79 17.58
C ASP A 70 -1.68 -23.37 18.35
N THR A 71 -1.62 -22.37 19.22
CA THR A 71 -2.75 -21.89 20.03
C THR A 71 -3.20 -20.48 19.67
N ILE A 72 -2.57 -19.82 18.69
CA ILE A 72 -2.88 -18.45 18.31
C ILE A 72 -2.99 -18.32 16.80
N ILE A 73 -4.17 -17.90 16.33
CA ILE A 73 -4.44 -17.57 14.92
C ILE A 73 -4.48 -16.05 14.76
N GLY A 74 -3.81 -15.54 13.75
CA GLY A 74 -3.94 -14.16 13.29
C GLY A 74 -4.85 -14.04 12.07
N ILE A 75 -5.64 -12.97 12.01
CA ILE A 75 -6.51 -12.61 10.89
C ILE A 75 -6.27 -11.16 10.51
N THR A 76 -5.87 -10.90 9.28
CA THR A 76 -5.75 -9.53 8.75
C THR A 76 -7.04 -9.13 8.04
N ILE A 77 -7.60 -7.97 8.39
CA ILE A 77 -8.83 -7.41 7.83
C ILE A 77 -8.55 -5.98 7.37
N ASP A 78 -8.88 -5.67 6.11
CA ASP A 78 -8.92 -4.30 5.62
C ASP A 78 -10.34 -3.78 5.69
N ALA A 79 -10.56 -2.67 6.40
CA ALA A 79 -11.90 -2.13 6.58
C ALA A 79 -12.37 -1.29 5.38
N GLN A 80 -11.45 -0.51 4.80
CA GLN A 80 -11.78 0.51 3.80
C GLN A 80 -10.73 0.53 2.68
N SER A 81 -11.09 1.16 1.56
CA SER A 81 -10.20 1.30 0.42
C SER A 81 -10.31 2.67 -0.24
N VAL A 82 -9.27 3.07 -0.97
CA VAL A 82 -9.26 4.35 -1.68
C VAL A 82 -9.75 4.18 -3.11
N SER A 83 -10.77 4.94 -3.51
CA SER A 83 -11.19 5.07 -4.89
C SER A 83 -10.34 6.13 -5.58
N ARG A 84 -9.49 5.67 -6.52
CA ARG A 84 -8.62 6.53 -7.32
C ARG A 84 -9.12 6.57 -8.75
N THR A 85 -9.53 7.77 -9.17
CA THR A 85 -10.03 8.01 -10.53
C THR A 85 -8.93 8.36 -11.53
N GLY A 86 -7.69 8.52 -11.07
CA GLY A 86 -6.53 8.87 -11.88
C GLY A 86 -6.54 10.33 -12.36
N LEU A 87 -5.53 10.69 -13.16
CA LEU A 87 -5.48 11.99 -13.83
C LEU A 87 -6.52 12.06 -14.93
N ARG A 88 -7.16 13.22 -15.07
CA ARG A 88 -8.17 13.47 -16.10
C ARG A 88 -7.90 14.81 -16.79
N ASP A 89 -8.34 14.93 -18.04
CA ASP A 89 -8.33 16.23 -18.71
C ASP A 89 -9.32 17.17 -18.04
N TYR A 90 -8.89 18.41 -17.84
CA TYR A 90 -9.69 19.47 -17.27
C TYR A 90 -10.32 20.29 -18.38
N VAL A 91 -11.66 20.30 -18.40
CA VAL A 91 -12.46 21.17 -19.26
C VAL A 91 -13.10 22.22 -18.35
N PRO A 92 -12.63 23.49 -18.41
CA PRO A 92 -13.21 24.57 -17.62
C PRO A 92 -14.72 24.71 -17.89
N GLN A 93 -15.50 24.85 -16.82
CA GLN A 93 -16.93 25.15 -16.88
C GLN A 93 -17.20 26.56 -16.35
N PRO A 94 -18.30 27.22 -16.78
CA PRO A 94 -18.61 28.59 -16.36
C PRO A 94 -18.74 28.79 -14.84
N ASN A 95 -19.02 27.71 -14.10
CA ASN A 95 -19.22 27.68 -12.65
C ASN A 95 -18.00 27.12 -11.88
N ASP A 96 -16.86 26.96 -12.55
CA ASP A 96 -15.62 26.59 -11.90
C ASP A 96 -14.97 27.80 -11.23
N SER A 97 -14.48 27.62 -10.02
CA SER A 97 -13.57 28.57 -9.37
C SER A 97 -12.24 27.87 -9.06
N ILE A 98 -11.15 28.59 -9.28
CA ILE A 98 -9.79 28.09 -9.06
C ILE A 98 -9.16 28.89 -7.94
N VAL A 99 -8.78 28.22 -6.87
CA VAL A 99 -8.14 28.83 -5.70
C VAL A 99 -6.70 28.37 -5.61
N LEU A 100 -5.79 29.30 -5.29
CA LEU A 100 -4.42 28.95 -4.93
C LEU A 100 -4.41 28.47 -3.49
N VAL A 101 -3.87 27.27 -3.24
CA VAL A 101 -3.76 26.69 -1.90
C VAL A 101 -2.32 26.27 -1.63
N GLY A 102 -1.91 26.38 -0.37
CA GLY A 102 -0.59 25.96 0.11
C GLY A 102 0.17 27.07 0.86
N PRO A 103 1.18 26.69 1.65
CA PRO A 103 1.89 27.61 2.56
C PRO A 103 2.71 28.67 1.82
N LYS A 104 3.05 28.47 0.54
CA LYS A 104 3.90 29.37 -0.25
C LYS A 104 3.13 30.36 -1.13
N ILE A 105 1.83 30.57 -0.90
CA ILE A 105 1.03 31.56 -1.65
C ILE A 105 1.68 32.96 -1.57
N PRO A 106 2.10 33.48 -0.40
CA PRO A 106 2.69 34.82 -0.32
C PRO A 106 3.97 34.93 -1.16
N HIS A 107 4.82 33.91 -1.16
CA HIS A 107 6.01 33.84 -2.02
C HIS A 107 5.64 33.85 -3.51
N ARG A 108 4.60 33.10 -3.91
CA ARG A 108 4.13 33.12 -5.31
C ARG A 108 3.57 34.48 -5.71
N LEU A 109 2.81 35.13 -4.82
CA LEU A 109 2.29 36.47 -5.05
C LEU A 109 3.44 37.48 -5.19
N ALA A 110 4.43 37.44 -4.28
CA ALA A 110 5.61 38.30 -4.33
C ALA A 110 6.42 38.12 -5.63
N SER A 111 6.57 36.87 -6.08
CA SER A 111 7.22 36.55 -7.36
C SER A 111 6.45 37.11 -8.55
N VAL A 112 5.13 36.96 -8.60
CA VAL A 112 4.30 37.48 -9.70
C VAL A 112 4.23 39.00 -9.69
N SER A 113 4.29 39.64 -8.53
CA SER A 113 4.29 41.10 -8.39
C SER A 113 5.68 41.74 -8.50
N GLY A 114 6.74 40.97 -8.75
CA GLY A 114 8.10 41.49 -8.92
C GLY A 114 8.77 42.00 -7.64
N ILE A 115 8.26 41.65 -6.45
CA ILE A 115 8.82 42.05 -5.13
C ILE A 115 9.53 40.90 -4.42
N ASN A 116 9.92 39.86 -5.16
CA ASN A 116 10.46 38.63 -4.60
C ASN A 116 11.71 38.87 -3.73
N ASP A 117 12.60 39.76 -4.17
CA ASP A 117 13.85 40.05 -3.44
C ASP A 117 13.57 40.70 -2.09
N PHE A 118 12.61 41.63 -2.03
CA PHE A 118 12.15 42.23 -0.77
C PHE A 118 11.52 41.19 0.15
N TYR A 119 10.64 40.33 -0.39
CA TYR A 119 9.97 39.27 0.38
C TYR A 119 10.98 38.26 0.96
N LEU A 120 12.01 37.89 0.20
CA LEU A 120 13.06 36.96 0.63
C LEU A 120 14.01 37.58 1.67
N GLN A 121 14.32 38.88 1.56
CA GLN A 121 15.14 39.58 2.55
C GLN A 121 14.47 39.64 3.93
N GLN A 122 13.15 39.80 3.98
CA GLN A 122 12.39 39.90 5.23
C GLN A 122 12.17 38.55 5.92
N ASN A 123 12.07 37.44 5.17
CA ASN A 123 11.59 36.15 5.70
C ASN A 123 12.67 35.13 6.09
N ASN A 124 13.94 35.54 6.15
CA ASN A 124 15.11 34.72 6.47
C ASN A 124 15.30 33.51 5.51
N LYS A 125 16.54 33.28 5.08
CA LYS A 125 16.86 32.32 4.00
C LYS A 125 16.56 30.84 4.33
N ASP A 126 16.23 30.51 5.58
CA ASP A 126 15.87 29.15 6.01
C ASP A 126 14.50 28.66 5.50
N SER A 127 13.71 29.53 4.88
CA SER A 127 12.46 29.19 4.17
C SER A 127 12.67 28.53 2.79
N LEU A 128 13.93 28.33 2.38
CA LEU A 128 14.34 27.64 1.13
C LEU A 128 14.14 26.12 1.15
N GLN A 129 13.43 25.55 2.13
CA GLN A 129 13.05 24.14 2.10
C GLN A 129 12.34 23.80 0.77
N PRO A 130 12.89 22.87 -0.02
CA PRO A 130 12.25 22.41 -1.24
C PRO A 130 10.97 21.66 -0.86
N ALA A 131 9.91 21.89 -1.63
CA ALA A 131 8.65 21.14 -1.65
C ALA A 131 7.62 21.42 -0.53
N VAL A 132 6.80 22.45 -0.73
CA VAL A 132 5.41 22.24 -1.21
C VAL A 132 5.07 23.39 -2.16
N SER A 133 4.66 23.07 -3.38
CA SER A 133 4.29 24.04 -4.41
C SER A 133 2.97 24.71 -4.06
N VAL A 134 2.81 25.97 -4.46
CA VAL A 134 1.47 26.56 -4.56
C VAL A 134 0.72 25.74 -5.60
N VAL A 135 -0.38 25.11 -5.17
CA VAL A 135 -1.21 24.30 -6.05
C VAL A 135 -2.50 25.05 -6.37
N ARG A 136 -3.05 24.75 -7.54
CA ARG A 136 -4.35 25.27 -7.98
C ARG A 136 -5.40 24.22 -7.69
N TYR A 137 -6.43 24.59 -6.96
CA TYR A 137 -7.50 23.70 -6.59
C TYR A 137 -8.81 24.16 -7.23
N VAL A 138 -9.53 23.25 -7.85
CA VAL A 138 -10.78 23.53 -8.57
C VAL A 138 -11.97 23.24 -7.68
N TYR A 139 -12.90 24.18 -7.63
CA TYR A 139 -14.24 23.99 -7.10
C TYR A 139 -15.26 24.16 -8.23
N ARG A 140 -16.36 23.41 -8.18
CA ARG A 140 -17.51 23.55 -9.09
C ARG A 140 -18.78 23.63 -8.29
N ASN A 141 -19.54 24.71 -8.43
CA ASN A 141 -20.72 24.97 -7.59
C ASN A 141 -20.42 24.87 -6.08
N GLY A 142 -19.23 25.29 -5.65
CA GLY A 142 -18.78 25.18 -4.25
C GLY A 142 -18.25 23.81 -3.82
N TYR A 143 -18.35 22.77 -4.66
CA TYR A 143 -17.80 21.44 -4.37
C TYR A 143 -16.34 21.31 -4.81
N ALA A 144 -15.50 20.80 -3.91
CA ALA A 144 -14.11 20.46 -4.19
C ALA A 144 -13.99 19.38 -5.28
N LEU A 145 -13.34 19.69 -6.41
CA LEU A 145 -13.12 18.74 -7.50
C LEU A 145 -11.73 18.11 -7.49
N GLY A 146 -10.69 18.88 -7.15
CA GLY A 146 -9.32 18.39 -7.09
C GLY A 146 -8.26 19.41 -7.52
N TRP A 147 -7.06 18.93 -7.77
CA TRP A 147 -5.89 19.77 -8.08
C TRP A 147 -5.69 19.90 -9.59
N LEU A 148 -5.51 21.12 -10.11
CA LEU A 148 -4.96 21.31 -11.45
C LEU A 148 -3.46 21.02 -11.44
N VAL A 149 -3.04 20.18 -12.38
CA VAL A 149 -1.67 19.70 -12.50
C VAL A 149 -1.16 19.83 -13.93
N GLY A 150 0.15 19.65 -14.08
CA GLY A 150 0.86 19.79 -15.35
C GLY A 150 1.20 21.24 -15.71
N PRO A 151 2.13 21.45 -16.67
CA PRO A 151 2.64 22.79 -16.99
C PRO A 151 1.57 23.76 -17.50
N ALA A 152 0.58 23.25 -18.24
CA ALA A 152 -0.50 24.03 -18.84
C ALA A 152 -1.78 24.04 -17.99
N TYR A 153 -1.81 23.36 -16.84
CA TYR A 153 -3.00 23.22 -15.98
C TYR A 153 -4.25 22.68 -16.70
N LYS A 154 -4.02 21.87 -17.75
CA LYS A 154 -5.08 21.21 -18.55
C LYS A 154 -5.46 19.84 -18.03
N GLN A 155 -4.80 19.36 -16.98
CA GLN A 155 -5.11 18.11 -16.32
C GLN A 155 -5.51 18.42 -14.89
N TYR A 156 -6.42 17.63 -14.35
CA TYR A 156 -6.72 17.67 -12.93
C TYR A 156 -6.61 16.29 -12.30
N TRP A 157 -6.13 16.27 -11.07
CA TRP A 157 -6.13 15.12 -10.18
C TRP A 157 -7.36 15.26 -9.29
N PRO A 158 -8.40 14.44 -9.48
CA PRO A 158 -9.61 14.53 -8.68
C PRO A 158 -9.34 14.24 -7.20
N VAL A 159 -10.21 14.77 -6.33
CA VAL A 159 -10.27 14.36 -4.92
C VAL A 159 -10.51 12.85 -4.85
N GLU A 160 -9.73 12.18 -4.00
CA GLU A 160 -9.89 10.75 -3.75
C GLU A 160 -10.99 10.53 -2.72
N LYS A 161 -11.62 9.36 -2.75
CA LYS A 161 -12.63 8.98 -1.76
C LYS A 161 -12.17 7.78 -0.97
N MET A 162 -12.37 7.81 0.34
CA MET A 162 -12.33 6.62 1.16
C MET A 162 -13.69 5.94 1.06
N GLU A 163 -13.71 4.72 0.55
CA GLU A 163 -14.91 3.90 0.36
C GLU A 163 -14.89 2.73 1.37
N GLY A 164 -16.06 2.15 1.65
CA GLY A 164 -16.24 1.04 2.58
C GLY A 164 -16.61 1.47 4.00
N ILE A 165 -17.14 0.51 4.77
CA ILE A 165 -17.51 0.71 6.18
C ILE A 165 -16.35 0.37 7.11
N ALA A 166 -16.17 1.15 8.18
CA ALA A 166 -15.20 0.82 9.23
C ALA A 166 -15.56 -0.51 9.94
N LEU A 167 -14.54 -1.28 10.31
CA LEU A 167 -14.73 -2.49 11.14
C LEU A 167 -15.21 -2.08 12.53
N ASP A 168 -16.26 -2.74 13.05
CA ASP A 168 -16.69 -2.56 14.44
C ASP A 168 -15.67 -3.21 15.38
N THR A 169 -14.70 -2.40 15.81
CA THR A 169 -13.57 -2.90 16.61
C THR A 169 -13.97 -3.35 18.01
N THR A 170 -15.11 -2.90 18.53
CA THR A 170 -15.60 -3.31 19.86
C THR A 170 -16.27 -4.67 19.76
N GLU A 171 -17.00 -4.94 18.67
CA GLU A 171 -17.65 -6.23 18.45
C GLU A 171 -16.67 -7.31 18.02
N ILE A 172 -15.68 -7.02 17.15
CA ILE A 172 -14.72 -8.04 16.69
C ILE A 172 -13.80 -8.54 17.81
N THR A 173 -13.55 -7.73 18.85
CA THR A 173 -12.71 -8.11 19.99
C THR A 173 -13.45 -8.91 21.06
N LYS A 174 -14.75 -9.16 20.92
CA LYS A 174 -15.49 -10.01 21.85
C LYS A 174 -15.30 -11.47 21.46
N PRO A 175 -14.70 -12.33 22.31
CA PRO A 175 -14.44 -13.71 21.93
C PRO A 175 -15.71 -14.46 21.51
N GLY A 176 -16.83 -14.25 22.20
CA GLY A 176 -18.12 -14.90 21.87
C GLY A 176 -18.69 -14.58 20.47
N ASN A 177 -18.16 -13.56 19.78
CA ASN A 177 -18.53 -13.23 18.41
C ASN A 177 -17.76 -14.05 17.36
N ILE A 178 -16.80 -14.87 17.77
CA ILE A 178 -15.95 -15.69 16.90
C ILE A 178 -16.00 -17.14 17.38
N VAL A 179 -16.33 -18.06 16.49
CA VAL A 179 -16.34 -19.50 16.78
C VAL A 179 -15.48 -20.22 15.76
N ILE A 180 -14.54 -21.02 16.24
CA ILE A 180 -13.73 -21.93 15.44
C ILE A 180 -14.21 -23.37 15.64
N SER A 181 -14.42 -24.10 14.56
CA SER A 181 -14.86 -25.50 14.61
C SER A 181 -14.05 -26.37 13.65
N SER A 182 -14.02 -27.66 13.91
CA SER A 182 -13.38 -28.66 13.06
C SER A 182 -14.11 -29.99 13.20
N VAL A 183 -14.32 -30.67 12.07
CA VAL A 183 -15.02 -31.97 12.07
C VAL A 183 -14.09 -33.10 12.54
N GLY A 184 -12.79 -33.03 12.23
CA GLY A 184 -11.82 -34.07 12.58
C GLY A 184 -11.24 -33.94 13.99
N SER A 185 -11.25 -32.75 14.58
CA SER A 185 -10.72 -32.52 15.93
C SER A 185 -11.80 -32.62 17.02
N THR A 186 -11.63 -33.55 17.97
CA THR A 186 -12.52 -33.74 19.12
C THR A 186 -12.74 -32.45 19.92
N SER A 187 -11.68 -31.67 20.14
CA SER A 187 -11.73 -30.42 20.91
C SER A 187 -12.52 -29.30 20.23
N TYR A 188 -12.65 -29.36 18.90
CA TYR A 188 -13.27 -28.31 18.09
C TYR A 188 -14.61 -28.75 17.46
N LYS A 189 -15.03 -30.01 17.68
CA LYS A 189 -16.24 -30.59 17.09
C LYS A 189 -17.52 -29.79 17.37
N ASN A 190 -17.63 -29.21 18.57
CA ASN A 190 -18.80 -28.45 19.00
C ASN A 190 -18.64 -26.93 18.83
N GLY A 191 -17.58 -26.48 18.17
CA GLY A 191 -17.20 -25.08 18.12
C GLY A 191 -16.54 -24.62 19.43
N LEU A 192 -15.39 -23.98 19.30
CA LEU A 192 -14.61 -23.40 20.37
C LEU A 192 -14.64 -21.88 20.23
N VAL A 193 -14.89 -21.22 21.36
CA VAL A 193 -14.78 -19.76 21.47
C VAL A 193 -13.36 -19.44 21.94
N PRO A 194 -12.65 -18.50 21.31
CA PRO A 194 -11.33 -18.06 21.79
C PRO A 194 -11.38 -17.67 23.27
N SER A 195 -10.30 -17.88 24.02
CA SER A 195 -10.22 -17.40 25.39
C SER A 195 -10.10 -15.88 25.44
N VAL A 196 -9.32 -15.32 24.51
CA VAL A 196 -9.04 -13.89 24.39
C VAL A 196 -8.94 -13.52 22.92
N VAL A 197 -9.36 -12.31 22.56
CA VAL A 197 -9.15 -11.72 21.24
C VAL A 197 -8.38 -10.42 21.39
N PHE A 198 -7.20 -10.35 20.78
CA PHE A 198 -6.42 -9.11 20.68
C PHE A 198 -6.60 -8.46 19.32
N ARG A 199 -6.37 -7.15 19.26
CA ARG A 199 -6.42 -6.37 18.02
C ARG A 199 -5.26 -5.39 17.96
N LYS A 200 -4.58 -5.38 16.82
CA LYS A 200 -3.71 -4.28 16.40
C LYS A 200 -4.34 -3.56 15.21
N SER A 201 -4.15 -2.26 15.09
CA SER A 201 -4.70 -1.49 13.98
C SER A 201 -3.71 -0.46 13.49
N LYS A 202 -3.64 -0.29 12.16
CA LYS A 202 -2.70 0.61 11.51
C LYS A 202 -3.35 1.24 10.28
N PRO A 203 -3.06 2.52 9.98
CA PRO A 203 -3.37 3.08 8.67
C PRO A 203 -2.75 2.21 7.57
N HIS A 204 -3.50 1.90 6.53
CA HIS A 204 -3.04 1.05 5.42
C HIS A 204 -3.12 1.75 4.07
N VAL A 205 -4.20 2.47 3.83
CA VAL A 205 -4.40 3.27 2.63
C VAL A 205 -4.73 4.70 3.02
N GLN A 206 -4.41 5.63 2.13
CA GLN A 206 -4.60 7.06 2.34
C GLN A 206 -5.31 7.63 1.13
N ALA A 207 -6.40 8.37 1.39
CA ALA A 207 -7.11 9.18 0.42
C ALA A 207 -6.77 10.66 0.63
N ARG A 208 -6.62 11.40 -0.46
CA ARG A 208 -6.50 12.87 -0.45
C ARG A 208 -7.88 13.48 -0.66
N VAL A 209 -8.47 13.97 0.43
CA VAL A 209 -9.89 14.31 0.50
C VAL A 209 -10.17 15.81 0.41
N GLY A 210 -9.15 16.66 0.48
CA GLY A 210 -9.37 18.11 0.57
C GLY A 210 -8.23 19.00 0.07
N PRO A 211 -8.49 20.31 -0.07
CA PRO A 211 -7.61 21.28 -0.73
C PRO A 211 -6.26 21.48 -0.05
N HIS A 212 -6.19 21.27 1.26
CA HIS A 212 -4.97 21.47 2.06
C HIS A 212 -4.15 20.18 2.25
N TYR A 213 -4.23 19.25 1.29
CA TYR A 213 -3.71 17.89 1.46
C TYR A 213 -4.31 17.22 2.70
N GLU A 214 -5.59 17.44 2.94
CA GLU A 214 -6.33 16.70 3.95
C GLU A 214 -6.34 15.22 3.57
N HIS A 215 -6.14 14.39 4.57
CA HIS A 215 -5.99 12.96 4.39
C HIS A 215 -7.00 12.21 5.22
N ASP A 216 -7.61 11.21 4.59
CA ASP A 216 -8.38 10.19 5.27
C ASP A 216 -7.65 8.85 5.15
N PHE A 217 -7.80 7.98 6.14
CA PHE A 217 -7.04 6.75 6.26
C PHE A 217 -7.95 5.53 6.40
N GLY A 218 -7.79 4.59 5.48
CA GLY A 218 -8.40 3.28 5.59
C GLY A 218 -7.55 2.42 6.53
N MET A 219 -8.22 1.77 7.47
CA MET A 219 -7.56 1.00 8.53
C MET A 219 -7.39 -0.47 8.13
N ARG A 220 -6.23 -1.02 8.47
CA ARG A 220 -5.97 -2.46 8.52
C ARG A 220 -5.96 -2.91 9.97
N HIS A 221 -6.63 -4.02 10.25
CA HIS A 221 -6.73 -4.63 11.56
C HIS A 221 -6.09 -6.02 11.52
N ASP A 222 -5.23 -6.30 12.49
CA ASP A 222 -4.70 -7.63 12.74
C ASP A 222 -5.37 -8.15 14.02
N ILE A 223 -6.20 -9.19 13.89
CA ILE A 223 -6.99 -9.80 14.97
C ILE A 223 -6.32 -11.11 15.39
N PHE A 224 -6.02 -11.25 16.67
CA PHE A 224 -5.36 -12.44 17.20
C PHE A 224 -6.30 -13.20 18.11
N LEU A 225 -6.57 -14.46 17.78
CA LEU A 225 -7.45 -15.34 18.54
C LEU A 225 -6.58 -16.27 19.38
N VAL A 226 -6.66 -16.15 20.71
CA VAL A 226 -6.02 -17.10 21.62
C VAL A 226 -6.98 -18.26 21.87
N LEU A 227 -6.55 -19.47 21.57
CA LEU A 227 -7.33 -20.70 21.65
C LEU A 227 -7.00 -21.44 22.94
N LYS A 228 -7.97 -22.19 23.47
CA LYS A 228 -7.76 -23.02 24.67
C LYS A 228 -7.05 -24.33 24.36
N GLU A 229 -7.12 -24.78 23.11
CA GLU A 229 -6.62 -26.06 22.64
C GLU A 229 -5.72 -25.82 21.44
N PRO A 230 -4.63 -26.57 21.25
CA PRO A 230 -3.78 -26.40 20.07
C PRO A 230 -4.49 -26.87 18.80
N LEU A 231 -4.16 -26.25 17.66
CA LEU A 231 -4.55 -26.70 16.33
C LEU A 231 -3.64 -27.86 15.90
N ALA A 232 -4.20 -28.82 15.18
CA ALA A 232 -3.50 -29.99 14.68
C ALA A 232 -3.21 -29.87 13.18
N GLU A 233 -1.98 -30.23 12.79
CA GLU A 233 -1.55 -30.23 11.39
C GLU A 233 -2.41 -31.19 10.56
N GLY A 234 -2.81 -30.77 9.36
CA GLY A 234 -3.67 -31.53 8.45
C GLY A 234 -5.17 -31.39 8.71
N GLU A 235 -5.59 -30.85 9.85
CA GLU A 235 -7.01 -30.68 10.17
C GLU A 235 -7.65 -29.49 9.44
N ALA A 236 -8.93 -29.65 9.09
CA ALA A 236 -9.74 -28.58 8.50
C ALA A 236 -10.48 -27.80 9.59
N TYR A 237 -10.33 -26.47 9.55
CA TYR A 237 -10.93 -25.54 10.49
C TYR A 237 -11.88 -24.58 9.78
N HIS A 238 -12.99 -24.25 10.45
CA HIS A 238 -13.99 -23.28 10.02
C HIS A 238 -14.14 -22.20 11.08
N LEU A 239 -13.92 -20.93 10.71
CA LEU A 239 -14.20 -19.79 11.56
C LEU A 239 -15.50 -19.12 11.10
N THR A 240 -16.35 -18.83 12.07
CA THR A 240 -17.61 -18.12 11.85
C THR A 240 -17.66 -16.88 12.73
N PHE A 241 -18.21 -15.81 12.16
CA PHE A 241 -18.42 -14.52 12.83
C PHE A 241 -19.90 -14.37 13.15
N LYS A 242 -20.22 -13.81 14.31
CA LYS A 242 -21.60 -13.64 14.80
C LYS A 242 -21.94 -12.16 15.02
N ASN A 243 -23.21 -11.88 15.26
CA ASN A 243 -23.72 -10.56 15.64
C ASN A 243 -23.34 -9.48 14.61
N LYS A 244 -22.96 -8.28 15.06
CA LYS A 244 -22.67 -7.13 14.19
C LYS A 244 -21.43 -7.30 13.30
N VAL A 245 -20.66 -8.38 13.45
CA VAL A 245 -19.53 -8.72 12.56
C VAL A 245 -19.85 -9.89 11.62
N ALA A 246 -21.11 -10.35 11.57
CA ALA A 246 -21.55 -11.44 10.69
C ALA A 246 -21.52 -11.10 9.19
N TYR A 247 -21.28 -9.84 8.81
CA TYR A 247 -21.00 -9.47 7.42
C TYR A 247 -19.63 -9.96 6.94
N LEU A 248 -18.74 -10.33 7.86
CA LEU A 248 -17.48 -10.97 7.51
C LEU A 248 -17.77 -12.38 6.98
N PRO A 249 -17.13 -12.80 5.88
CA PRO A 249 -17.31 -14.14 5.36
C PRO A 249 -16.81 -15.19 6.36
N ALA A 250 -17.49 -16.32 6.43
CA ALA A 250 -16.95 -17.49 7.12
C ALA A 250 -15.63 -17.89 6.46
N LEU A 251 -14.65 -18.28 7.27
CA LEU A 251 -13.32 -18.66 6.81
C LEU A 251 -13.17 -20.17 6.94
N SER A 252 -12.54 -20.81 5.96
CA SER A 252 -12.21 -22.23 6.04
C SER A 252 -10.80 -22.48 5.52
N PHE A 253 -10.02 -23.26 6.27
CA PHE A 253 -8.66 -23.61 5.86
C PHE A 253 -8.26 -24.95 6.46
N THR A 254 -7.32 -25.63 5.80
CA THR A 254 -6.62 -26.79 6.37
C THR A 254 -5.31 -26.32 6.97
N LEU A 255 -5.03 -26.67 8.22
CA LEU A 255 -3.77 -26.31 8.85
C LEU A 255 -2.63 -27.03 8.14
N ASN A 256 -1.83 -26.27 7.41
CA ASN A 256 -0.59 -26.76 6.82
C ASN A 256 0.51 -25.74 7.12
N THR A 257 1.28 -25.97 8.16
CA THR A 257 2.33 -25.03 8.63
C THR A 257 3.41 -24.76 7.58
N LYS A 258 3.56 -25.62 6.57
CA LYS A 258 4.51 -25.43 5.47
C LYS A 258 3.95 -24.56 4.33
N LYS A 259 2.63 -24.40 4.23
CA LYS A 259 1.96 -23.63 3.17
C LYS A 259 1.34 -22.34 3.69
N LEU A 260 0.87 -22.35 4.94
CA LEU A 260 0.37 -21.16 5.61
C LEU A 260 1.52 -20.19 5.84
N ARG A 261 1.25 -18.93 5.53
CA ARG A 261 2.23 -17.87 5.73
C ARG A 261 2.25 -17.48 7.21
N SER A 262 3.43 -17.21 7.75
CA SER A 262 3.60 -16.53 9.05
C SER A 262 3.56 -15.01 8.86
N GLU A 263 3.18 -14.26 9.91
CA GLU A 263 2.96 -12.81 9.84
C GLU A 263 4.18 -12.04 9.30
N ALA A 264 5.29 -12.07 10.02
CA ALA A 264 6.61 -11.63 9.61
C ALA A 264 7.55 -12.08 10.71
N ILE A 265 8.73 -12.60 10.36
CA ILE A 265 9.77 -12.86 11.36
C ILE A 265 10.57 -11.58 11.49
N HIS A 266 10.38 -10.86 12.60
CA HIS A 266 11.20 -9.71 12.92
C HIS A 266 12.47 -10.17 13.63
N VAL A 267 13.61 -9.85 13.06
CA VAL A 267 14.93 -10.10 13.65
C VAL A 267 15.67 -8.78 13.80
N ASN A 268 16.53 -8.68 14.81
CA ASN A 268 17.50 -7.60 14.85
C ASN A 268 18.52 -7.79 13.71
N LEU A 269 18.50 -6.90 12.72
CA LEU A 269 19.43 -6.95 11.58
C LEU A 269 20.88 -6.67 11.98
N ALA A 270 21.12 -6.05 13.15
CA ALA A 270 22.47 -5.88 13.70
C ALA A 270 23.02 -7.19 14.33
N GLY A 271 22.20 -8.24 14.39
CA GLY A 271 22.52 -9.49 15.06
C GLY A 271 22.31 -9.42 16.58
N TYR A 272 22.59 -10.54 17.24
CA TYR A 272 22.54 -10.67 18.69
C TYR A 272 23.95 -10.99 19.20
N HIS A 273 24.37 -10.37 20.29
CA HIS A 273 25.67 -10.65 20.89
C HIS A 273 25.74 -12.12 21.34
N CYS A 274 26.82 -12.83 21.02
CA CYS A 274 26.95 -14.28 21.24
C CYS A 274 26.86 -14.70 22.72
N SER A 275 27.18 -13.80 23.66
CA SER A 275 27.05 -14.05 25.10
C SER A 275 25.65 -13.79 25.67
N ARG A 276 24.74 -13.19 24.89
CA ARG A 276 23.34 -13.01 25.32
C ARG A 276 22.55 -14.27 25.01
N ASN A 277 21.61 -14.57 25.90
CA ASN A 277 20.72 -15.71 25.75
C ASN A 277 19.77 -15.45 24.56
N GLN A 278 20.13 -15.97 23.38
CA GLN A 278 19.48 -15.68 22.09
C GLN A 278 17.98 -15.97 22.09
N ASN A 279 17.53 -16.91 22.94
CA ASN A 279 16.13 -17.30 23.06
C ASN A 279 15.20 -16.21 23.62
N LEU A 280 15.71 -15.16 24.27
CA LEU A 280 14.89 -14.09 24.86
C LEU A 280 14.75 -12.86 23.95
N ASP A 281 15.78 -12.51 23.19
CA ASP A 281 15.84 -11.23 22.46
C ASP A 281 15.10 -11.25 21.10
N ILE A 282 14.91 -12.41 20.46
CA ILE A 282 14.15 -12.52 19.21
C ILE A 282 12.64 -12.30 19.46
N TYR A 283 12.13 -12.78 20.59
CA TYR A 283 10.72 -12.62 20.94
C TYR A 283 10.39 -11.19 21.42
N GLN A 284 11.36 -10.44 21.97
CA GLN A 284 11.16 -9.04 22.34
C GLN A 284 10.95 -8.13 21.11
N CYS A 285 11.61 -8.41 19.98
CA CYS A 285 11.48 -7.60 18.77
C CYS A 285 10.16 -7.83 17.99
N GLY A 286 9.51 -8.99 18.16
CA GLY A 286 8.22 -9.27 17.53
C GLY A 286 7.02 -8.63 18.24
N TRP A 287 7.12 -8.39 19.56
CA TRP A 287 5.93 -8.23 20.40
C TRP A 287 5.83 -6.92 21.18
N ALA A 288 6.84 -6.04 21.12
CA ALA A 288 6.84 -4.75 21.82
C ALA A 288 5.72 -3.76 21.41
N MET A 289 4.78 -4.13 20.54
CA MET A 289 3.59 -3.32 20.23
C MET A 289 2.25 -4.07 20.26
N ALA A 290 2.21 -5.36 20.67
CA ALA A 290 0.98 -6.17 20.58
C ALA A 290 0.20 -6.30 21.91
N ALA A 291 0.87 -6.34 23.05
CA ALA A 291 0.33 -6.22 24.40
C ALA A 291 1.53 -6.35 25.34
N GLY A 292 1.63 -5.51 26.38
CA GLY A 292 2.81 -5.41 27.26
C GLY A 292 3.11 -6.63 28.16
N TRP A 293 2.88 -7.86 27.70
CA TRP A 293 3.13 -9.08 28.48
C TRP A 293 3.97 -10.09 27.68
N ILE A 294 5.02 -10.58 28.34
CA ILE A 294 5.91 -11.65 27.87
C ILE A 294 5.12 -12.96 27.93
N MET A 295 4.86 -13.60 26.78
CA MET A 295 4.31 -14.96 26.76
C MET A 295 5.44 -16.01 26.81
N PRO A 296 5.22 -17.18 27.43
CA PRO A 296 6.21 -18.27 27.46
C PRO A 296 6.42 -18.88 26.06
N ALA A 297 7.64 -19.36 25.81
CA ALA A 297 8.05 -19.95 24.55
C ALA A 297 7.21 -21.20 24.21
N SER A 298 6.35 -21.12 23.19
CA SER A 298 5.77 -22.30 22.55
C SER A 298 6.80 -22.97 21.63
N LYS A 299 6.63 -24.28 21.38
CA LYS A 299 7.54 -25.13 20.58
C LYS A 299 7.50 -24.81 19.08
N THR A 300 7.80 -23.57 18.69
CA THR A 300 8.00 -23.22 17.29
C THR A 300 9.46 -23.47 16.95
N SER A 301 9.73 -24.52 16.17
CA SER A 301 11.09 -24.82 15.71
C SER A 301 11.50 -23.85 14.60
N PHE A 302 12.40 -22.93 14.90
CA PHE A 302 13.08 -22.11 13.89
C PHE A 302 14.38 -22.81 13.50
N CYS A 303 14.56 -23.09 12.20
CA CYS A 303 15.83 -23.55 11.68
C CYS A 303 16.74 -22.35 11.42
N TRP A 304 17.80 -22.22 12.20
CA TRP A 304 18.87 -21.26 11.93
C TRP A 304 19.81 -21.86 10.90
N ILE A 305 19.86 -21.27 9.70
CA ILE A 305 20.90 -21.58 8.73
C ILE A 305 22.12 -20.73 9.13
N GLN A 306 23.02 -21.33 9.92
CA GLN A 306 24.32 -20.74 10.15
C GLN A 306 25.17 -20.99 8.90
N THR A 307 25.19 -20.03 7.99
CA THR A 307 26.15 -20.07 6.87
C THR A 307 27.53 -19.83 7.48
N ILE A 308 28.26 -20.91 7.77
CA ILE A 308 29.69 -20.83 8.04
C ILE A 308 30.30 -20.26 6.75
N GLY A 309 30.82 -19.03 6.86
CA GLY A 309 31.61 -18.43 5.79
C GLY A 309 32.85 -19.27 5.53
N LEU A 310 32.74 -20.25 4.63
CA LEU A 310 33.87 -20.78 3.89
C LEU A 310 34.28 -19.67 2.91
N PHE A 311 35.14 -18.79 3.40
CA PHE A 311 35.94 -17.90 2.57
C PHE A 311 36.85 -18.81 1.74
N LEU A 312 36.40 -19.20 0.54
CA LEU A 312 37.27 -19.79 -0.47
C LEU A 312 38.17 -18.68 -1.00
N GLN A 313 39.37 -18.58 -0.41
CA GLN A 313 40.53 -18.05 -1.11
C GLN A 313 40.83 -18.98 -2.28
N ALA A 314 40.33 -18.67 -3.47
CA ALA A 314 40.81 -19.25 -4.71
C ALA A 314 41.93 -18.35 -5.25
N LEU A 315 43.16 -18.72 -4.88
CA LEU A 315 44.42 -18.30 -5.50
C LEU A 315 44.92 -19.52 -6.30
N PHE A 316 45.39 -19.29 -7.54
CA PHE A 316 45.92 -20.24 -8.55
C PHE A 316 44.83 -21.08 -9.27
N PHE A 317 44.59 -21.02 -10.58
CA PHE A 317 45.37 -20.63 -11.79
C PHE A 317 44.59 -19.66 -12.69
#